data_AF-A0A6I3MF87-F1
#
_entry.id   AF-A0A6I3MF87-F1
#
_cell.length_a   1.000
_cell.length_b   1.000
_cell.length_c   1.000
_cell.angle_alpha   90.00
_cell.angle_beta   90.00
_cell.angle_gamma   90.00
#
_symmetry.space_group_name_H-M   'P 1'
#
loop_
_entity.id
_entity.type
_entity.pdbx_description
1 polymer ?
#
loop_
_entity_poly.entity_id
_entity_poly.type
_entity_poly.pdbx_seq_one_letter_code
_entity_poly.pdbx_strand_id
1 'polypeptide(L)'
;MKKSILILFILTGFLSSAQKTENIIIITTDGLRWQDVFKGVDTAIANDKKFNQGDSTYIYKKYYNADSKESRKKIMPFLWTEIATKGQIYGNRDLGNKVDVSNPYWFSYPGYSEIMTGNVDLLVNSNSYKPNPNVNVLEFLNHQSKLKGKIAAFGAWDAFDRILNEERSGFPVISAFDKVGGKNPTAIQQLLNEMRDNSFKPFHEDECLDVFTHYEALNELKTKKPKVLYIAYGETDEWAHAGHYRSYLDAQNQVDRWIKEIWDFVQNDPQYKNKTTLLITVDHGRGDKIKSQWTDHGADVAGASQIWFAAMGPEITPKGEIKTEGQLYQKQFAQTIAKIMGYTFTAEHPVAGEVVEILKK
;
A
#
# COMPACT_ATOMS: atom_id res chain seq x y z
N MET A 1 -25.41 43.61 51.42
CA MET A 1 -24.76 42.28 51.35
C MET A 1 -24.99 41.70 49.96
N LYS A 2 -24.03 41.86 49.03
CA LYS A 2 -24.15 41.36 47.65
C LYS A 2 -23.75 39.88 47.63
N LYS A 3 -24.68 39.00 47.25
CA LYS A 3 -24.43 37.57 47.03
C LYS A 3 -23.83 37.39 45.64
N SER A 4 -22.52 37.09 45.57
CA SER A 4 -21.88 36.66 44.33
C SER A 4 -22.08 35.15 44.17
N ILE A 5 -22.83 34.75 43.15
CA ILE A 5 -22.99 33.35 42.74
C ILE A 5 -21.79 33.02 41.84
N LEU A 6 -20.94 32.12 42.31
CA LEU A 6 -19.80 31.59 41.55
C LEU A 6 -20.31 30.42 40.69
N ILE A 7 -20.39 30.62 39.37
CA ILE A 7 -20.68 29.55 38.40
C ILE A 7 -19.37 28.80 38.15
N LEU A 8 -19.30 27.57 38.67
CA LEU A 8 -18.19 26.66 38.43
C LEU A 8 -18.35 26.03 37.04
N PHE A 9 -17.56 26.49 36.06
CA PHE A 9 -17.42 25.82 34.77
C PHE A 9 -16.65 24.49 34.99
N ILE A 10 -17.39 23.39 35.03
CA ILE A 10 -16.79 22.05 34.98
C ILE A 10 -16.30 21.84 33.53
N LEU A 11 -15.00 22.06 33.32
CA LEU A 11 -14.29 21.56 32.14
C LEU A 11 -14.24 20.03 32.25
N THR A 12 -15.26 19.36 31.71
CA THR A 12 -15.16 17.94 31.39
C THR A 12 -14.14 17.80 30.27
N GLY A 13 -12.87 17.59 30.64
CA GLY A 13 -11.87 17.10 29.72
C GLY A 13 -12.37 15.75 29.20
N PHE A 14 -12.87 15.73 27.96
CA PHE A 14 -13.08 14.48 27.25
C PHE A 14 -11.70 13.84 27.07
N LEU A 15 -11.37 12.90 27.96
CA LEU A 15 -10.32 11.93 27.69
C LEU A 15 -10.77 11.17 26.43
N SER A 16 -10.30 11.63 25.28
CA SER A 16 -10.52 10.95 24.01
C SER A 16 -9.73 9.65 24.06
N SER A 17 -10.35 8.57 24.54
CA SER A 17 -9.81 7.24 24.32
C SER A 17 -9.60 7.09 22.82
N ALA A 18 -8.41 6.62 22.41
CA ALA A 18 -8.18 6.20 21.04
C ALA A 18 -9.35 5.32 20.60
N GLN A 19 -10.02 5.72 19.52
CA GLN A 19 -11.10 4.92 18.95
C GLN A 19 -10.51 3.60 18.46
N LYS A 20 -11.28 2.52 18.55
CA LYS A 20 -10.86 1.24 18.02
C LYS A 20 -10.94 1.27 16.49
N THR A 21 -9.98 0.64 15.82
CA THR A 21 -10.07 0.42 14.38
C THR A 21 -11.24 -0.52 14.08
N GLU A 22 -12.13 -0.07 13.20
CA GLU A 22 -13.26 -0.86 12.69
C GLU A 22 -13.15 -1.17 11.20
N ASN A 23 -12.27 -0.46 10.49
CA ASN A 23 -12.02 -0.60 9.07
C ASN A 23 -10.52 -0.53 8.78
N ILE A 24 -10.05 -1.24 7.76
CA ILE A 24 -8.68 -1.14 7.27
C ILE A 24 -8.66 -0.97 5.76
N ILE A 25 -7.78 -0.09 5.29
CA ILE A 25 -7.44 0.06 3.87
C ILE A 25 -5.96 -0.32 3.73
N ILE A 26 -5.71 -1.37 2.95
CA ILE A 26 -4.38 -1.89 2.66
C ILE A 26 -4.04 -1.45 1.24
N ILE A 27 -2.89 -0.81 1.07
CA ILE A 27 -2.42 -0.32 -0.22
C ILE A 27 -1.04 -0.91 -0.48
N THR A 28 -0.87 -1.55 -1.63
CA THR A 28 0.45 -1.94 -2.13
C THR A 28 0.77 -1.19 -3.39
N THR A 29 2.04 -0.83 -3.55
CA THR A 29 2.64 -0.53 -4.85
C THR A 29 3.49 -1.71 -5.28
N ASP A 30 3.65 -1.91 -6.57
CA ASP A 30 4.54 -2.94 -7.13
C ASP A 30 5.96 -2.36 -7.31
N GLY A 31 6.96 -2.99 -6.69
CA GLY A 31 8.38 -2.64 -6.89
C GLY A 31 8.85 -1.23 -6.47
N LEU A 32 8.07 -0.45 -5.71
CA LEU A 32 8.47 0.89 -5.24
C LEU A 32 9.66 0.84 -4.25
N ARG A 33 10.83 1.22 -4.75
CA ARG A 33 12.09 1.13 -4.01
C ARG A 33 12.17 2.13 -2.82
N TRP A 34 12.68 1.65 -1.68
CA TRP A 34 12.80 2.46 -0.46
C TRP A 34 13.70 3.69 -0.64
N GLN A 35 14.66 3.64 -1.55
CA GLN A 35 15.63 4.71 -1.79
C GLN A 35 14.92 6.01 -2.18
N ASP A 36 13.96 5.98 -3.11
CA ASP A 36 13.27 7.22 -3.52
C ASP A 36 12.33 7.72 -2.40
N VAL A 37 11.69 6.78 -1.70
CA VAL A 37 10.84 7.08 -0.55
C VAL A 37 11.60 7.85 0.51
N PHE A 38 12.79 7.39 0.92
CA PHE A 38 13.53 7.98 2.05
C PHE A 38 14.56 9.04 1.66
N LYS A 39 15.14 8.98 0.46
CA LYS A 39 16.26 9.83 0.03
C LYS A 39 15.87 10.86 -1.04
N GLY A 40 14.72 10.69 -1.70
CA GLY A 40 14.31 11.54 -2.81
C GLY A 40 14.95 11.11 -4.13
N VAL A 41 15.10 12.06 -5.05
CA VAL A 41 15.61 11.80 -6.41
C VAL A 41 17.03 11.23 -6.37
N ASP A 42 17.23 10.13 -7.07
CA ASP A 42 18.56 9.58 -7.35
C ASP A 42 19.18 10.29 -8.54
N THR A 43 20.17 11.13 -8.27
CA THR A 43 20.82 11.94 -9.30
C THR A 43 21.64 11.11 -10.28
N ALA A 44 22.08 9.90 -9.93
CA ALA A 44 22.78 9.02 -10.86
C ALA A 44 21.82 8.50 -11.94
N ILE A 45 20.60 8.11 -11.53
CA ILE A 45 19.55 7.65 -12.46
C ILE A 45 18.99 8.85 -13.25
N ALA A 46 18.70 9.97 -12.57
CA ALA A 46 18.11 11.15 -13.21
C ALA A 46 19.01 11.77 -14.29
N ASN A 47 20.33 11.68 -14.15
CA ASN A 47 21.28 12.20 -15.15
C ASN A 47 21.56 11.24 -16.31
N ASP A 48 21.19 9.97 -16.18
CA ASP A 48 21.41 8.99 -17.24
C ASP A 48 20.36 9.16 -18.34
N LYS A 49 20.81 9.47 -19.56
CA LYS A 49 19.95 9.61 -20.75
C LYS A 49 19.19 8.35 -21.10
N LYS A 50 19.67 7.18 -20.68
CA LYS A 50 18.95 5.91 -20.81
C LYS A 50 17.66 5.92 -19.99
N PHE A 51 17.63 6.64 -18.86
CA PHE A 51 16.56 6.53 -17.89
C PHE A 51 15.68 7.78 -17.73
N ASN A 52 16.17 8.95 -18.13
CA ASN A 52 15.42 10.20 -18.00
C ASN A 52 14.56 10.56 -19.22
N GLN A 53 14.33 9.61 -20.12
CA GLN A 53 13.61 9.81 -21.39
C GLN A 53 14.19 10.97 -22.24
N GLY A 54 15.50 11.18 -22.15
CA GLY A 54 16.25 12.18 -22.92
C GLY A 54 16.30 13.58 -22.32
N ASP A 55 15.55 13.87 -21.24
CA ASP A 55 15.54 15.20 -20.59
C ASP A 55 15.37 15.10 -19.05
N SER A 56 16.45 15.38 -18.33
CA SER A 56 16.44 15.40 -16.86
C SER A 56 15.80 16.67 -16.27
N THR A 57 15.60 17.73 -17.06
CA THR A 57 15.14 19.04 -16.57
C THR A 57 13.81 18.93 -15.84
N TYR A 58 12.89 18.10 -16.37
CA TYR A 58 11.60 17.85 -15.73
C TYR A 58 11.77 17.25 -14.32
N ILE A 59 12.59 16.20 -14.19
CA ILE A 59 12.84 15.52 -12.91
C ILE A 59 13.43 16.50 -11.90
N TYR A 60 14.44 17.26 -12.30
CA TYR A 60 15.10 18.22 -11.42
C TYR A 60 14.16 19.36 -10.99
N LYS A 61 13.37 19.90 -11.92
CA LYS A 61 12.43 20.97 -11.61
C LYS A 61 11.32 20.51 -10.66
N LYS A 62 10.77 19.32 -10.88
CA LYS A 62 9.59 18.82 -10.17
C LYS A 62 9.95 18.16 -8.83
N TYR A 63 11.00 17.34 -8.79
CA TYR A 63 11.25 16.41 -7.67
C TYR A 63 12.56 16.63 -6.92
N TYR A 64 13.58 17.20 -7.57
CA TYR A 64 14.89 17.35 -6.93
C TYR A 64 14.91 18.49 -5.89
N ASN A 65 15.69 18.27 -4.84
CA ASN A 65 16.20 19.28 -3.93
C ASN A 65 17.56 18.79 -3.40
N ALA A 66 18.48 19.70 -3.08
CA ALA A 66 19.75 19.36 -2.44
C ALA A 66 19.56 18.74 -1.04
N ASP A 67 18.49 19.12 -0.33
CA ASP A 67 18.05 18.42 0.87
C ASP A 67 17.16 17.23 0.50
N SER A 68 17.63 16.02 0.79
CA SER A 68 16.87 14.76 0.64
C SER A 68 15.48 14.80 1.27
N LYS A 69 15.30 15.50 2.40
CA LYS A 69 13.99 15.62 3.08
C LYS A 69 13.00 16.44 2.27
N GLU A 70 13.48 17.48 1.60
CA GLU A 70 12.65 18.28 0.69
C GLU A 70 12.42 17.54 -0.63
N SER A 71 13.40 16.78 -1.13
CA SER A 71 13.23 15.99 -2.35
C SER A 71 12.20 14.87 -2.17
N ARG A 72 12.30 14.06 -1.10
CA ARG A 72 11.32 13.01 -0.82
C ARG A 72 9.91 13.55 -0.60
N LYS A 73 9.78 14.72 0.02
CA LYS A 73 8.50 15.43 0.19
C LYS A 73 7.91 15.95 -1.13
N LYS A 74 8.72 16.26 -2.13
CA LYS A 74 8.22 16.59 -3.47
C LYS A 74 7.68 15.35 -4.20
N ILE A 75 8.28 14.18 -3.98
CA ILE A 75 7.85 12.92 -4.59
C ILE A 75 6.58 12.40 -3.91
N MET A 76 6.59 12.27 -2.57
CA MET A 76 5.45 11.76 -1.78
C MET A 76 5.01 12.76 -0.69
N PRO A 77 4.36 13.87 -1.07
CA PRO A 77 3.95 14.91 -0.13
C PRO A 77 3.09 14.42 1.02
N PHE A 78 2.08 13.58 0.77
CA PHE A 78 1.15 13.10 1.78
C PHE A 78 1.84 12.17 2.79
N LEU A 79 2.67 11.24 2.30
CA LEU A 79 3.51 10.39 3.15
C LEU A 79 4.38 11.24 4.08
N TRP A 80 5.10 12.22 3.54
CA TRP A 80 6.09 12.99 4.29
C TRP A 80 5.52 14.20 5.05
N THR A 81 4.21 14.45 4.97
CA THR A 81 3.55 15.49 5.76
C THR A 81 2.54 14.90 6.73
N GLU A 82 1.49 14.25 6.23
CA GLU A 82 0.40 13.73 7.03
C GLU A 82 0.81 12.43 7.75
N ILE A 83 1.25 11.41 7.00
CA ILE A 83 1.60 10.10 7.58
C ILE A 83 2.81 10.23 8.51
N ALA A 84 3.83 10.98 8.12
CA ALA A 84 5.00 11.22 8.98
C ALA A 84 4.65 11.95 10.29
N THR A 85 3.53 12.68 10.35
CA THR A 85 3.08 13.38 11.56
C THR A 85 2.08 12.55 12.37
N LYS A 86 1.23 11.76 11.71
CA LYS A 86 0.08 11.09 12.34
C LYS A 86 0.19 9.56 12.38
N GLY A 87 1.24 9.01 11.80
CA GLY A 87 1.45 7.58 11.65
C GLY A 87 2.88 7.17 11.96
N GLN A 88 3.30 6.07 11.34
CA GLN A 88 4.62 5.47 11.48
C GLN A 88 5.14 5.04 10.11
N ILE A 89 6.43 5.27 9.83
CA ILE A 89 7.09 4.91 8.57
C ILE A 89 8.36 4.11 8.89
N TYR A 90 8.49 2.92 8.31
CA TYR A 90 9.55 1.94 8.55
C TYR A 90 10.29 1.61 7.27
N GLY A 91 11.58 1.23 7.38
CA GLY A 91 12.42 0.82 6.26
C GLY A 91 13.51 1.82 5.87
N ASN A 92 13.75 2.88 6.68
CA ASN A 92 14.90 3.74 6.44
C ASN A 92 16.19 3.05 6.87
N ARG A 93 16.88 2.46 5.89
CA ARG A 93 18.12 1.71 6.12
C ARG A 93 19.30 2.58 6.51
N ASP A 94 19.27 3.87 6.17
CA ASP A 94 20.29 4.83 6.62
C ASP A 94 20.23 5.07 8.13
N LEU A 95 19.10 4.69 8.76
CA LEU A 95 18.89 4.70 10.22
C LEU A 95 18.96 3.30 10.83
N GLY A 96 19.40 2.29 10.08
CA GLY A 96 19.42 0.89 10.53
C GLY A 96 18.06 0.25 10.75
N ASN A 97 16.96 0.90 10.31
CA ASN A 97 15.60 0.35 10.36
C ASN A 97 15.32 -0.40 9.05
N LYS A 98 15.32 -1.74 9.11
CA LYS A 98 15.25 -2.61 7.94
C LYS A 98 13.90 -3.32 7.86
N VAL A 99 13.33 -3.37 6.67
CA VAL A 99 12.17 -4.19 6.34
C VAL A 99 12.52 -4.97 5.08
N ASP A 100 12.46 -6.30 5.14
CA ASP A 100 12.89 -7.17 4.05
C ASP A 100 11.83 -8.19 3.65
N VAL A 101 11.83 -8.53 2.37
CA VAL A 101 11.14 -9.70 1.83
C VAL A 101 11.83 -10.97 2.36
N SER A 102 11.05 -11.95 2.84
CA SER A 102 11.62 -13.20 3.38
C SER A 102 11.72 -14.31 2.35
N ASN A 103 10.82 -14.33 1.36
CA ASN A 103 10.90 -15.30 0.28
C ASN A 103 12.21 -15.11 -0.50
N PRO A 104 12.81 -16.17 -1.06
CA PRO A 104 14.11 -16.08 -1.71
C PRO A 104 14.03 -15.53 -3.15
N TYR A 105 12.83 -15.17 -3.61
CA TYR A 105 12.56 -14.88 -5.02
C TYR A 105 12.60 -13.38 -5.32
N TRP A 106 12.07 -12.54 -4.42
CA TRP A 106 12.12 -11.07 -4.50
C TRP A 106 11.48 -10.47 -5.76
N PHE A 107 10.33 -11.04 -6.16
CA PHE A 107 9.46 -10.52 -7.23
C PHE A 107 7.98 -10.73 -6.89
N SER A 108 7.09 -10.28 -7.77
CA SER A 108 5.68 -9.98 -7.51
C SER A 108 4.85 -11.06 -6.82
N TYR A 109 4.45 -12.15 -7.50
CA TYR A 109 3.53 -13.13 -6.89
C TYR A 109 4.07 -13.67 -5.54
N PRO A 110 5.30 -14.21 -5.43
CA PRO A 110 5.81 -14.64 -4.13
C PRO A 110 5.79 -13.53 -3.06
N GLY A 111 6.08 -12.28 -3.46
CA GLY A 111 5.97 -11.10 -2.61
C GLY A 111 4.54 -10.89 -2.09
N TYR A 112 3.56 -10.75 -2.97
CA TYR A 112 2.15 -10.57 -2.57
C TYR A 112 1.62 -11.76 -1.77
N SER A 113 1.99 -12.99 -2.12
CA SER A 113 1.67 -14.18 -1.34
C SER A 113 2.22 -14.08 0.07
N GLU A 114 3.47 -13.63 0.24
CA GLU A 114 4.08 -13.44 1.56
C GLU A 114 3.33 -12.39 2.40
N ILE A 115 2.95 -11.25 1.81
CA ILE A 115 2.16 -10.21 2.48
C ILE A 115 0.84 -10.79 3.00
N MET A 116 0.13 -11.51 2.12
CA MET A 116 -1.27 -11.87 2.32
C MET A 116 -1.44 -13.14 3.15
N THR A 117 -0.49 -14.07 3.08
CA THR A 117 -0.55 -15.34 3.83
C THR A 117 0.27 -15.30 5.11
N GLY A 118 1.20 -14.35 5.23
CA GLY A 118 2.16 -14.29 6.33
C GLY A 118 3.12 -15.47 6.38
N ASN A 119 3.31 -16.12 5.23
CA ASN A 119 4.11 -17.33 5.07
C ASN A 119 5.05 -17.22 3.85
N VAL A 120 6.16 -17.94 3.90
CA VAL A 120 7.01 -18.17 2.72
C VAL A 120 6.73 -19.58 2.20
N ASP A 121 5.86 -19.68 1.20
CA ASP A 121 5.66 -20.92 0.47
C ASP A 121 6.62 -20.97 -0.72
N LEU A 122 7.62 -21.85 -0.64
CA LEU A 122 8.63 -22.00 -1.68
C LEU A 122 8.07 -22.54 -3.00
N LEU A 123 6.86 -23.12 -3.02
CA LEU A 123 6.23 -23.55 -4.26
C LEU A 123 5.71 -22.36 -5.07
N VAL A 124 5.33 -21.25 -4.42
CA VAL A 124 4.95 -20.01 -5.11
C VAL A 124 6.23 -19.31 -5.58
N ASN A 125 6.72 -19.72 -6.75
CA ASN A 125 8.02 -19.32 -7.29
C ASN A 125 7.94 -18.79 -8.73
N SER A 126 6.77 -18.31 -9.16
CA SER A 126 6.54 -17.76 -10.49
C SER A 126 5.32 -16.82 -10.50
N ASN A 127 5.38 -15.76 -11.31
CA ASN A 127 4.22 -14.89 -11.57
C ASN A 127 3.08 -15.63 -12.29
N SER A 128 3.37 -16.75 -12.96
CA SER A 128 2.38 -17.62 -13.59
C SER A 128 1.94 -18.78 -12.70
N TYR A 129 2.28 -18.78 -11.40
CA TYR A 129 1.89 -19.86 -10.50
C TYR A 129 0.36 -20.02 -10.45
N LYS A 130 -0.14 -21.22 -10.20
CA LYS A 130 -1.60 -21.47 -10.09
C LYS A 130 -2.24 -20.67 -8.93
N PRO A 131 -3.58 -20.64 -8.77
CA PRO A 131 -4.22 -20.00 -7.62
C PRO A 131 -3.57 -20.38 -6.29
N ASN A 132 -3.39 -19.39 -5.41
CA ASN A 132 -2.60 -19.53 -4.19
C ASN A 132 -3.22 -20.61 -3.30
N PRO A 133 -2.48 -21.71 -2.99
CA PRO A 133 -3.03 -22.78 -2.17
C PRO A 133 -3.21 -22.35 -0.71
N ASN A 134 -2.49 -21.31 -0.27
CA ASN A 134 -2.52 -20.84 1.11
C ASN A 134 -3.71 -19.90 1.34
N VAL A 135 -4.35 -20.04 2.50
CA VAL A 135 -5.40 -19.12 2.93
C VAL A 135 -4.78 -17.75 3.17
N ASN A 136 -5.35 -16.71 2.57
CA ASN A 136 -4.88 -15.36 2.82
C ASN A 136 -5.66 -14.68 3.96
N VAL A 137 -5.09 -13.61 4.52
CA VAL A 137 -5.70 -12.86 5.62
C VAL A 137 -7.05 -12.26 5.25
N LEU A 138 -7.25 -11.86 3.99
CA LEU A 138 -8.53 -11.28 3.54
C LEU A 138 -9.62 -12.35 3.49
N GLU A 139 -9.31 -13.54 3.00
CA GLU A 139 -10.18 -14.73 3.05
C GLU A 139 -10.55 -15.07 4.49
N PHE A 140 -9.55 -15.14 5.37
CA PHE A 140 -9.79 -15.37 6.80
C PHE A 140 -10.72 -14.31 7.40
N LEU A 141 -10.50 -13.02 7.09
CA LEU A 141 -11.35 -11.93 7.57
C LEU A 141 -12.77 -12.04 6.99
N ASN A 142 -12.93 -12.49 5.74
CA ASN A 142 -14.25 -12.68 5.11
C ASN A 142 -15.06 -13.78 5.80
N HIS A 143 -14.39 -14.76 6.43
CA HIS A 143 -15.04 -15.80 7.23
C HIS A 143 -15.46 -15.34 8.63
N GLN A 144 -15.07 -14.15 9.07
CA GLN A 144 -15.50 -13.61 10.36
C GLN A 144 -16.92 -13.05 10.27
N SER A 145 -17.80 -13.45 11.19
CA SER A 145 -19.22 -13.10 11.15
C SER A 145 -19.51 -11.59 11.06
N LYS A 146 -18.62 -10.74 11.60
CA LYS A 146 -18.77 -9.27 11.56
C LYS A 146 -18.28 -8.61 10.27
N LEU A 147 -17.44 -9.31 9.50
CA LEU A 147 -16.76 -8.81 8.30
C LEU A 147 -17.20 -9.51 7.01
N LYS A 148 -17.88 -10.66 7.11
CA LYS A 148 -18.41 -11.40 5.95
C LYS A 148 -19.18 -10.47 5.00
N GLY A 149 -18.78 -10.47 3.73
CA GLY A 149 -19.39 -9.65 2.68
C GLY A 149 -19.07 -8.15 2.78
N LYS A 150 -18.05 -7.76 3.56
CA LYS A 150 -17.58 -6.37 3.71
C LYS A 150 -16.11 -6.23 3.33
N ILE A 151 -15.65 -7.07 2.42
CA ILE A 151 -14.27 -7.11 1.93
C ILE A 151 -14.33 -6.95 0.42
N ALA A 152 -13.42 -6.17 -0.13
CA ALA A 152 -13.20 -6.05 -1.57
C ALA A 152 -11.71 -5.82 -1.85
N ALA A 153 -11.23 -6.30 -3.00
CA ALA A 153 -9.88 -6.10 -3.47
C ALA A 153 -9.89 -5.56 -4.90
N PHE A 154 -8.96 -4.64 -5.18
CA PHE A 154 -8.73 -4.06 -6.50
C PHE A 154 -7.24 -4.16 -6.80
N GLY A 155 -6.87 -4.71 -7.95
CA GLY A 155 -5.47 -4.82 -8.37
C GLY A 155 -5.30 -4.43 -9.83
N ALA A 156 -4.24 -3.69 -10.15
CA ALA A 156 -3.96 -3.33 -11.53
C ALA A 156 -3.61 -4.54 -12.40
N TRP A 157 -3.07 -5.61 -11.81
CA TRP A 157 -2.57 -6.81 -12.49
C TRP A 157 -3.53 -8.01 -12.36
N ASP A 158 -3.77 -8.74 -13.46
CA ASP A 158 -4.70 -9.88 -13.54
C ASP A 158 -4.39 -11.02 -12.55
N ALA A 159 -3.13 -11.15 -12.12
CA ALA A 159 -2.73 -12.22 -11.23
C ALA A 159 -3.32 -12.09 -9.83
N PHE A 160 -3.92 -10.95 -9.47
CA PHE A 160 -4.59 -10.79 -8.18
C PHE A 160 -5.71 -11.81 -7.97
N ASP A 161 -6.36 -12.28 -9.04
CA ASP A 161 -7.34 -13.37 -8.99
C ASP A 161 -6.71 -14.65 -8.42
N ARG A 162 -5.48 -14.96 -8.84
CA ARG A 162 -4.73 -16.14 -8.40
C ARG A 162 -4.07 -15.91 -7.05
N ILE A 163 -3.45 -14.75 -6.84
CA ILE A 163 -2.75 -14.38 -5.60
C ILE A 163 -3.70 -14.42 -4.40
N LEU A 164 -4.90 -13.84 -4.56
CA LEU A 164 -5.94 -13.82 -3.54
C LEU A 164 -6.88 -15.02 -3.63
N ASN A 165 -6.78 -15.82 -4.69
CA ASN A 165 -7.64 -16.97 -4.96
C ASN A 165 -9.13 -16.59 -4.85
N GLU A 166 -9.59 -15.74 -5.77
CA GLU A 166 -10.93 -15.14 -5.76
C GLU A 166 -12.04 -16.19 -5.55
N GLU A 167 -11.99 -17.28 -6.33
CA GLU A 167 -12.99 -18.35 -6.31
C GLU A 167 -13.17 -18.96 -4.90
N ARG A 168 -12.06 -19.26 -4.21
CA ARG A 168 -12.10 -19.81 -2.86
C ARG A 168 -12.45 -18.75 -1.82
N SER A 169 -11.89 -17.56 -1.99
CA SER A 169 -11.96 -16.46 -1.03
C SER A 169 -13.37 -15.89 -0.82
N GLY A 170 -14.22 -15.96 -1.85
CA GLY A 170 -15.64 -15.61 -1.74
C GLY A 170 -15.90 -14.13 -1.43
N PHE A 171 -14.98 -13.24 -1.84
CA PHE A 171 -15.17 -11.79 -1.85
C PHE A 171 -14.76 -11.23 -3.21
N PRO A 172 -15.27 -10.06 -3.63
CA PRO A 172 -14.92 -9.48 -4.93
C PRO A 172 -13.43 -9.16 -5.03
N VAL A 173 -12.77 -9.75 -6.04
CA VAL A 173 -11.45 -9.32 -6.52
C VAL A 173 -11.69 -8.75 -7.91
N ILE A 174 -11.30 -7.49 -8.11
CA ILE A 174 -11.38 -6.84 -9.41
C ILE A 174 -9.94 -6.61 -9.85
N SER A 175 -9.50 -7.36 -10.85
CA SER A 175 -8.13 -7.29 -11.34
C SER A 175 -8.06 -6.82 -12.80
N ALA A 176 -7.05 -6.02 -13.13
CA ALA A 176 -6.78 -5.51 -14.48
C ALA A 176 -8.02 -4.99 -15.23
N PHE A 177 -8.56 -5.78 -16.16
CA PHE A 177 -9.70 -5.42 -17.02
C PHE A 177 -11.04 -6.04 -16.57
N ASP A 178 -11.13 -6.56 -15.35
CA ASP A 178 -12.37 -7.07 -14.77
C ASP A 178 -13.42 -5.98 -14.62
N LYS A 179 -14.67 -6.28 -14.96
CA LYS A 179 -15.74 -5.28 -14.92
C LYS A 179 -16.32 -5.13 -13.52
N VAL A 180 -16.35 -3.89 -13.02
CA VAL A 180 -17.06 -3.55 -11.78
C VAL A 180 -18.57 -3.56 -11.96
N GLY A 181 -19.31 -3.86 -10.89
CA GLY A 181 -20.77 -3.75 -10.80
C GLY A 181 -21.56 -5.03 -11.11
N GLY A 182 -20.88 -6.12 -11.49
CA GLY A 182 -21.49 -7.42 -11.72
C GLY A 182 -22.58 -7.38 -12.80
N LYS A 183 -23.71 -8.06 -12.58
CA LYS A 183 -24.80 -8.17 -13.57
C LYS A 183 -25.53 -6.86 -13.85
N ASN A 184 -25.57 -5.93 -12.90
CA ASN A 184 -26.33 -4.68 -12.97
C ASN A 184 -25.45 -3.49 -12.54
N PRO A 185 -24.46 -3.10 -13.36
CA PRO A 185 -23.58 -1.99 -13.02
C PRO A 185 -24.35 -0.67 -13.00
N THR A 186 -23.99 0.21 -12.07
CA THR A 186 -24.45 1.61 -12.05
C THR A 186 -23.88 2.39 -13.23
N ALA A 187 -24.45 3.56 -13.55
CA ALA A 187 -23.94 4.43 -14.62
C ALA A 187 -22.47 4.83 -14.42
N ILE A 188 -22.05 5.07 -13.18
CA ILE A 188 -20.64 5.37 -12.85
C ILE A 188 -19.75 4.16 -13.13
N GLN A 189 -20.17 2.96 -12.73
CA GLN A 189 -19.42 1.73 -12.99
C GLN A 189 -19.34 1.41 -14.49
N GLN A 190 -20.42 1.62 -15.24
CA GLN A 190 -20.42 1.49 -16.70
C GLN A 190 -19.41 2.44 -17.33
N LEU A 191 -19.42 3.71 -16.92
CA LEU A 191 -18.46 4.69 -17.41
C LEU A 191 -17.01 4.32 -17.08
N LEU A 192 -16.73 3.86 -15.85
CA LEU A 192 -15.39 3.43 -15.45
C LEU A 192 -14.90 2.23 -16.29
N ASN A 193 -15.75 1.21 -16.46
CA ASN A 193 -15.45 0.07 -17.32
C ASN A 193 -15.18 0.51 -18.77
N GLU A 194 -16.03 1.39 -19.33
CA GLU A 194 -15.85 1.90 -20.69
C GLU A 194 -14.56 2.69 -20.86
N MET A 195 -14.25 3.60 -19.92
CA MET A 195 -13.02 4.39 -19.99
C MET A 195 -11.77 3.52 -19.92
N ARG A 196 -11.77 2.49 -19.06
CA ARG A 196 -10.67 1.54 -18.94
C ARG A 196 -10.52 0.70 -20.22
N ASP A 197 -11.61 0.11 -20.71
CA ASP A 197 -11.58 -0.75 -21.91
C ASP A 197 -11.07 0.02 -23.15
N ASN A 198 -11.39 1.32 -23.25
CA ASN A 198 -10.97 2.20 -24.34
C ASN A 198 -9.62 2.92 -24.10
N SER A 199 -8.99 2.73 -22.95
CA SER A 199 -7.71 3.37 -22.64
C SER A 199 -6.58 2.80 -23.50
N PHE A 200 -5.51 3.59 -23.64
CA PHE A 200 -4.24 3.08 -24.15
C PHE A 200 -3.70 2.05 -23.15
N LYS A 201 -3.22 0.92 -23.67
CA LYS A 201 -2.79 -0.24 -22.90
C LYS A 201 -1.25 -0.39 -22.99
N PRO A 202 -0.48 0.40 -22.23
CA PRO A 202 0.99 0.33 -22.29
C PRO A 202 1.54 -1.01 -21.79
N PHE A 203 0.78 -1.71 -20.93
CA PHE A 203 1.17 -2.96 -20.26
C PHE A 203 0.32 -4.15 -20.73
N HIS A 204 -0.09 -4.11 -22.01
CA HIS A 204 -0.96 -5.12 -22.63
C HIS A 204 -2.31 -5.27 -21.90
N GLU A 205 -2.88 -6.47 -21.87
CA GLU A 205 -4.16 -6.75 -21.19
C GLU A 205 -3.95 -7.40 -19.81
N ASP A 206 -2.71 -7.69 -19.43
CA ASP A 206 -2.38 -8.28 -18.14
C ASP A 206 -2.46 -7.22 -17.02
N GLU A 207 -2.13 -5.96 -17.31
CA GLU A 207 -2.19 -4.85 -16.35
C GLU A 207 -2.87 -3.60 -16.92
N CYS A 208 -3.75 -2.98 -16.13
CA CYS A 208 -4.39 -1.72 -16.47
C CYS A 208 -3.69 -0.52 -15.83
N LEU A 209 -3.91 0.69 -16.35
CA LEU A 209 -3.41 1.91 -15.70
C LEU A 209 -4.05 2.10 -14.32
N ASP A 210 -3.23 2.40 -13.31
CA ASP A 210 -3.65 2.49 -11.90
C ASP A 210 -4.81 3.47 -11.64
N VAL A 211 -5.01 4.45 -12.52
CA VAL A 211 -6.14 5.37 -12.45
C VAL A 211 -7.49 4.65 -12.44
N PHE A 212 -7.61 3.53 -13.16
CA PHE A 212 -8.84 2.74 -13.21
C PHE A 212 -9.02 1.95 -11.92
N THR A 213 -7.98 1.23 -11.48
CA THR A 213 -7.93 0.56 -10.17
C THR A 213 -8.30 1.52 -9.03
N HIS A 214 -7.75 2.74 -9.04
CA HIS A 214 -8.03 3.75 -8.03
C HIS A 214 -9.50 4.18 -8.02
N TYR A 215 -10.05 4.61 -9.17
CA TYR A 215 -11.41 5.15 -9.19
C TYR A 215 -12.49 4.07 -9.03
N GLU A 216 -12.21 2.84 -9.45
CA GLU A 216 -13.05 1.67 -9.16
C GLU A 216 -13.08 1.38 -7.64
N ALA A 217 -11.91 1.30 -6.99
CA ALA A 217 -11.81 1.10 -5.55
C ALA A 217 -12.43 2.27 -4.74
N LEU A 218 -12.23 3.51 -5.16
CA LEU A 218 -12.80 4.69 -4.53
C LEU A 218 -14.34 4.71 -4.66
N ASN A 219 -14.88 4.29 -5.81
CA ASN A 219 -16.31 4.14 -6.00
C ASN A 219 -16.89 3.04 -5.09
N GLU A 220 -16.20 1.90 -4.94
CA GLU A 220 -16.58 0.84 -4.00
C GLU A 220 -16.58 1.35 -2.55
N LEU A 221 -15.51 2.06 -2.16
CA LEU A 221 -15.36 2.66 -0.84
C LEU A 221 -16.51 3.63 -0.50
N LYS A 222 -16.97 4.41 -1.49
CA LYS A 222 -18.07 5.37 -1.39
C LYS A 222 -19.45 4.71 -1.34
N THR A 223 -19.67 3.65 -2.13
CA THR A 223 -21.02 3.14 -2.44
C THR A 223 -21.37 1.84 -1.73
N LYS A 224 -20.40 0.94 -1.55
CA LYS A 224 -20.59 -0.36 -0.87
C LYS A 224 -20.04 -0.37 0.55
N LYS A 225 -19.16 0.58 0.82
CA LYS A 225 -18.57 0.84 2.13
C LYS A 225 -17.96 -0.40 2.84
N PRO A 226 -17.01 -1.11 2.20
CA PRO A 226 -16.34 -2.26 2.80
C PRO A 226 -15.62 -1.89 4.10
N LYS A 227 -15.48 -2.86 5.01
CA LYS A 227 -14.66 -2.73 6.23
C LYS A 227 -13.19 -3.09 5.99
N VAL A 228 -12.91 -3.87 4.96
CA VAL A 228 -11.54 -4.22 4.54
C VAL A 228 -11.46 -3.94 3.05
N LEU A 229 -10.62 -2.99 2.64
CA LEU A 229 -10.38 -2.69 1.24
C LEU A 229 -8.90 -2.91 0.95
N TYR A 230 -8.59 -3.72 -0.06
CA TYR A 230 -7.24 -3.87 -0.58
C TYR A 230 -7.13 -3.21 -1.96
N ILE A 231 -6.06 -2.45 -2.18
CA ILE A 231 -5.77 -1.78 -3.45
C ILE A 231 -4.30 -2.05 -3.80
N ALA A 232 -4.04 -2.62 -4.97
CA ALA A 232 -2.71 -2.87 -5.48
C ALA A 232 -2.46 -2.08 -6.76
N TYR A 233 -1.51 -1.16 -6.68
CA TYR A 233 -1.06 -0.31 -7.78
C TYR A 233 0.20 -0.90 -8.42
N GLY A 234 0.27 -0.90 -9.75
CA GLY A 234 1.35 -1.56 -10.51
C GLY A 234 2.26 -0.62 -11.29
N GLU A 235 1.87 0.64 -11.57
CA GLU A 235 2.62 1.51 -12.49
C GLU A 235 4.07 1.77 -12.06
N THR A 236 4.38 1.73 -10.77
CA THR A 236 5.77 1.87 -10.29
C THR A 236 6.67 0.74 -10.78
N ASP A 237 6.16 -0.47 -10.95
CA ASP A 237 6.96 -1.59 -11.45
C ASP A 237 7.15 -1.50 -12.97
N GLU A 238 6.06 -1.28 -13.68
CA GLU A 238 6.04 -1.16 -15.14
C GLU A 238 6.94 -0.03 -15.66
N TRP A 239 6.87 1.16 -15.05
CA TRP A 239 7.72 2.29 -15.46
C TRP A 239 9.19 2.07 -15.09
N ALA A 240 9.48 1.31 -14.04
CA ALA A 240 10.85 0.97 -13.69
C ALA A 240 11.41 -0.10 -14.65
N HIS A 241 10.65 -1.12 -15.04
CA HIS A 241 11.03 -2.06 -16.08
C HIS A 241 11.28 -1.40 -17.44
N ALA A 242 10.45 -0.41 -17.80
CA ALA A 242 10.67 0.41 -18.99
C ALA A 242 11.92 1.32 -18.89
N GLY A 243 12.54 1.42 -17.71
CA GLY A 243 13.63 2.34 -17.45
C GLY A 243 13.21 3.81 -17.55
N HIS A 244 11.94 4.14 -17.32
CA HIS A 244 11.42 5.49 -17.46
C HIS A 244 11.35 6.20 -16.11
N TYR A 245 12.50 6.67 -15.60
CA TYR A 245 12.60 7.22 -14.25
C TYR A 245 11.70 8.45 -14.02
N ARG A 246 11.45 9.26 -15.05
CA ARG A 246 10.47 10.35 -14.95
C ARG A 246 9.07 9.81 -14.69
N SER A 247 8.62 8.84 -15.49
CA SER A 247 7.28 8.25 -15.37
C SER A 247 7.12 7.51 -14.05
N TYR A 248 8.18 6.83 -13.60
CA TYR A 248 8.24 6.18 -12.31
C TYR A 248 8.08 7.16 -11.13
N LEU A 249 8.74 8.32 -11.16
CA LEU A 249 8.54 9.38 -10.14
C LEU A 249 7.15 10.03 -10.24
N ASP A 250 6.61 10.18 -11.47
CA ASP A 250 5.24 10.65 -11.68
C ASP A 250 4.21 9.67 -11.09
N ALA A 251 4.40 8.36 -11.27
CA ALA A 251 3.57 7.31 -10.69
C ALA A 251 3.61 7.30 -9.15
N GLN A 252 4.80 7.40 -8.54
CA GLN A 252 4.94 7.54 -7.08
C GLN A 252 4.16 8.74 -6.53
N ASN A 253 4.27 9.89 -7.20
CA ASN A 253 3.56 11.10 -6.81
C ASN A 253 2.05 10.97 -7.00
N GLN A 254 1.61 10.26 -8.03
CA GLN A 254 0.20 10.03 -8.30
C GLN A 254 -0.43 9.07 -7.28
N VAL A 255 0.25 7.98 -6.93
CA VAL A 255 -0.18 7.06 -5.86
C VAL A 255 -0.27 7.79 -4.52
N ASP A 256 0.73 8.61 -4.15
CA ASP A 256 0.68 9.41 -2.91
C ASP A 256 -0.53 10.36 -2.87
N ARG A 257 -0.89 10.97 -4.01
CA ARG A 257 -2.11 11.79 -4.13
C ARG A 257 -3.39 10.97 -3.98
N TRP A 258 -3.45 9.77 -4.54
CA TRP A 258 -4.59 8.87 -4.41
C TRP A 258 -4.78 8.35 -2.99
N ILE A 259 -3.68 8.04 -2.29
CA ILE A 259 -3.70 7.70 -0.87
C ILE A 259 -4.29 8.87 -0.07
N LYS A 260 -3.89 10.12 -0.37
CA LYS A 260 -4.48 11.31 0.23
C LYS A 260 -5.98 11.42 -0.07
N GLU A 261 -6.41 11.21 -1.31
CA GLU A 261 -7.83 11.26 -1.70
C GLU A 261 -8.67 10.25 -0.91
N ILE A 262 -8.18 9.01 -0.78
CA ILE A 262 -8.80 7.98 0.05
C ILE A 262 -8.85 8.43 1.51
N TRP A 263 -7.75 8.94 2.05
CA TRP A 263 -7.68 9.41 3.44
C TRP A 263 -8.66 10.56 3.72
N ASP A 264 -8.68 11.56 2.84
CA ASP A 264 -9.60 12.69 2.94
C ASP A 264 -11.06 12.21 2.91
N PHE A 265 -11.39 11.24 2.04
CA PHE A 265 -12.72 10.65 2.02
C PHE A 265 -13.07 9.96 3.35
N VAL A 266 -12.20 9.07 3.84
CA VAL A 266 -12.50 8.31 5.07
C VAL A 266 -12.58 9.21 6.30
N GLN A 267 -11.86 10.34 6.34
CA GLN A 267 -11.98 11.31 7.44
C GLN A 267 -13.23 12.20 7.35
N ASN A 268 -13.93 12.20 6.21
CA ASN A 268 -15.18 12.94 6.01
C ASN A 268 -16.44 12.07 6.03
N ASP A 269 -16.31 10.75 5.93
CA ASP A 269 -17.45 9.83 6.00
C ASP A 269 -17.71 9.34 7.44
N PRO A 270 -18.96 9.42 7.97
CA PRO A 270 -19.28 9.00 9.34
C PRO A 270 -18.98 7.53 9.67
N GLN A 271 -18.96 6.63 8.68
CA GLN A 271 -18.62 5.22 8.91
C GLN A 271 -17.12 5.04 9.23
N TYR A 272 -16.28 5.86 8.60
CA TYR A 272 -14.85 5.64 8.54
C TYR A 272 -14.04 6.60 9.41
N LYS A 273 -14.55 7.80 9.64
CA LYS A 273 -13.85 8.87 10.33
C LYS A 273 -13.38 8.42 11.70
N ASN A 274 -12.08 8.59 11.97
CA ASN A 274 -11.42 8.16 13.20
C ASN A 274 -11.54 6.66 13.54
N LYS A 275 -11.98 5.83 12.58
CA LYS A 275 -12.19 4.37 12.75
C LYS A 275 -11.46 3.53 11.71
N THR A 276 -10.66 4.16 10.87
CA THR A 276 -9.99 3.52 9.73
C THR A 276 -8.49 3.58 9.90
N THR A 277 -7.85 2.42 9.77
CA THR A 277 -6.39 2.34 9.65
C THR A 277 -6.01 2.20 8.18
N LEU A 278 -4.99 2.93 7.77
CA LEU A 278 -4.34 2.81 6.48
C LEU A 278 -3.00 2.09 6.69
N LEU A 279 -2.72 1.06 5.88
CA LEU A 279 -1.45 0.33 5.85
C LEU A 279 -0.94 0.36 4.40
N ILE A 280 0.26 0.90 4.18
CA ILE A 280 0.90 0.99 2.86
C ILE A 280 2.17 0.17 2.88
N THR A 281 2.41 -0.65 1.85
CA THR A 281 3.68 -1.35 1.67
C THR A 281 3.97 -1.61 0.20
N VAL A 282 5.01 -2.40 -0.06
CA VAL A 282 5.48 -2.82 -1.36
C VAL A 282 5.81 -4.31 -1.26
N ASP A 283 5.63 -5.04 -2.35
CA ASP A 283 5.81 -6.49 -2.46
C ASP A 283 7.27 -6.93 -2.65
N HIS A 284 8.09 -6.10 -3.29
CA HIS A 284 9.54 -6.25 -3.38
C HIS A 284 10.27 -4.91 -3.58
N GLY A 285 11.58 -4.94 -3.42
CA GLY A 285 12.47 -3.83 -3.72
C GLY A 285 13.04 -3.92 -5.14
N ARG A 286 14.04 -3.08 -5.43
CA ARG A 286 14.73 -3.04 -6.72
C ARG A 286 16.24 -2.87 -6.53
N GLY A 287 17.01 -3.10 -7.60
CA GLY A 287 18.46 -2.93 -7.56
C GLY A 287 18.89 -1.48 -7.33
N ASP A 288 20.01 -1.29 -6.62
CA ASP A 288 20.60 0.05 -6.43
C ASP A 288 22.13 0.06 -6.38
N LYS A 289 22.75 -1.09 -6.05
CA LYS A 289 24.22 -1.23 -5.99
C LYS A 289 24.87 -0.96 -7.36
N ILE A 290 24.27 -1.50 -8.42
CA ILE A 290 24.58 -1.14 -9.81
C ILE A 290 23.41 -0.29 -10.28
N LYS A 291 23.65 1.00 -10.56
CA LYS A 291 22.55 1.94 -10.78
C LYS A 291 21.61 1.56 -11.90
N SER A 292 22.10 0.89 -12.96
CA SER A 292 21.25 0.40 -14.04
C SER A 292 20.29 -0.73 -13.62
N GLN A 293 20.55 -1.44 -12.52
CA GLN A 293 19.70 -2.52 -12.01
C GLN A 293 18.47 -2.01 -11.24
N TRP A 294 18.27 -0.70 -11.13
CA TRP A 294 17.00 -0.17 -10.60
C TRP A 294 15.80 -0.59 -11.45
N THR A 295 16.01 -0.92 -12.73
CA THR A 295 14.99 -1.45 -13.63
C THR A 295 14.66 -2.91 -13.39
N ASP A 296 15.33 -3.56 -12.43
CA ASP A 296 15.29 -5.01 -12.24
C ASP A 296 15.06 -5.37 -10.77
N HIS A 297 14.64 -6.61 -10.56
CA HIS A 297 14.40 -7.25 -9.27
C HIS A 297 14.60 -8.77 -9.40
N GLY A 298 14.44 -9.52 -8.30
CA GLY A 298 14.75 -10.94 -8.28
C GLY A 298 15.99 -11.32 -7.46
N ALA A 299 16.16 -12.62 -7.22
CA ALA A 299 17.18 -13.20 -6.33
C ALA A 299 18.63 -12.85 -6.70
N ASP A 300 18.91 -12.52 -7.96
CA ASP A 300 20.21 -12.12 -8.48
C ASP A 300 20.45 -10.60 -8.48
N VAL A 301 19.42 -9.82 -8.14
CA VAL A 301 19.49 -8.35 -8.04
C VAL A 301 19.73 -7.93 -6.60
N ALA A 302 20.97 -7.52 -6.32
CA ALA A 302 21.37 -7.10 -4.99
C ALA A 302 20.53 -5.91 -4.48
N GLY A 303 19.77 -6.14 -3.41
CA GLY A 303 18.89 -5.15 -2.79
C GLY A 303 17.41 -5.29 -3.18
N ALA A 304 17.04 -6.22 -4.07
CA ALA A 304 15.64 -6.43 -4.43
C ALA A 304 14.78 -6.99 -3.27
N SER A 305 15.37 -7.51 -2.20
CA SER A 305 14.64 -7.84 -0.97
C SER A 305 14.22 -6.62 -0.15
N GLN A 306 14.70 -5.43 -0.48
CA GLN A 306 14.68 -4.29 0.42
C GLN A 306 13.44 -3.42 0.25
N ILE A 307 12.57 -3.44 1.25
CA ILE A 307 11.26 -2.79 1.19
C ILE A 307 11.06 -1.78 2.34
N TRP A 308 9.84 -1.26 2.42
CA TRP A 308 9.38 -0.32 3.42
C TRP A 308 7.87 -0.49 3.67
N PHE A 309 7.36 0.10 4.74
CA PHE A 309 5.92 0.22 4.95
C PHE A 309 5.58 1.43 5.81
N ALA A 310 4.33 1.84 5.78
CA ALA A 310 3.80 2.88 6.65
C ALA A 310 2.40 2.53 7.14
N ALA A 311 2.03 3.02 8.32
CA ALA A 311 0.66 2.93 8.80
C ALA A 311 0.21 4.20 9.51
N MET A 312 -1.09 4.48 9.44
CA MET A 312 -1.72 5.62 10.09
C MET A 312 -3.16 5.26 10.44
N GLY A 313 -3.63 5.59 11.64
CA GLY A 313 -4.98 5.21 12.08
C GLY A 313 -5.17 5.42 13.58
N PRO A 314 -6.39 5.19 14.11
CA PRO A 314 -6.72 5.56 15.48
C PRO A 314 -6.00 4.73 16.54
N GLU A 315 -5.54 3.52 16.22
CA GLU A 315 -4.74 2.67 17.10
C GLU A 315 -3.24 2.70 16.80
N ILE A 316 -2.80 3.54 15.85
CA ILE A 316 -1.39 3.71 15.48
C ILE A 316 -0.85 4.95 16.19
N THR A 317 0.05 4.77 17.17
CA THR A 317 0.71 5.91 17.83
C THR A 317 1.53 6.71 16.81
N PRO A 318 1.41 8.06 16.74
CA PRO A 318 2.12 8.89 15.77
C PRO A 318 3.61 9.05 16.15
N LYS A 319 4.45 8.11 15.71
CA LYS A 319 5.91 8.13 15.96
C LYS A 319 6.71 8.67 14.76
N GLY A 320 6.04 8.90 13.63
CA GLY A 320 6.64 9.37 12.39
C GLY A 320 7.63 8.38 11.79
N GLU A 321 8.72 8.90 11.23
CA GLU A 321 9.82 8.07 10.73
C GLU A 321 10.52 7.34 11.88
N ILE A 322 10.50 6.00 11.83
CA ILE A 322 11.06 5.16 12.88
C ILE A 322 12.58 5.12 12.76
N LYS A 323 13.24 5.66 13.79
CA LYS A 323 14.70 5.80 13.84
C LYS A 323 15.40 4.71 14.65
N THR A 324 14.64 3.84 15.28
CA THR A 324 15.20 2.74 16.06
C THR A 324 15.69 1.65 15.12
N GLU A 325 16.93 1.22 15.32
CA GLU A 325 17.50 0.09 14.59
C GLU A 325 16.67 -1.17 14.80
N GLY A 326 16.49 -1.96 13.75
CA GLY A 326 15.68 -3.16 13.81
C GLY A 326 15.56 -3.86 12.48
N GLN A 327 15.03 -5.08 12.52
CA GLN A 327 14.77 -5.90 11.35
C GLN A 327 13.33 -6.40 11.41
N LEU A 328 12.56 -6.08 10.38
CA LEU A 328 11.20 -6.55 10.16
C LEU A 328 11.14 -7.30 8.83
N TYR A 329 10.09 -8.10 8.66
CA TYR A 329 9.89 -8.94 7.49
C TYR A 329 8.47 -8.86 6.97
N GLN A 330 8.33 -8.91 5.65
CA GLN A 330 7.05 -8.80 4.93
C GLN A 330 6.01 -9.84 5.38
N LYS A 331 6.43 -11.08 5.68
CA LYS A 331 5.56 -12.13 6.23
C LYS A 331 4.84 -11.75 7.54
N GLN A 332 5.27 -10.71 8.24
CA GLN A 332 4.61 -10.25 9.47
C GLN A 332 3.31 -9.46 9.19
N PHE A 333 3.09 -9.01 7.96
CA PHE A 333 1.98 -8.11 7.63
C PHE A 333 0.61 -8.77 7.73
N ALA A 334 0.44 -10.03 7.32
CA ALA A 334 -0.85 -10.73 7.44
C ALA A 334 -1.37 -10.74 8.89
N GLN A 335 -0.52 -11.11 9.84
CA GLN A 335 -0.90 -11.14 11.26
C GLN A 335 -1.10 -9.72 11.80
N THR A 336 -0.31 -8.72 11.38
CA THR A 336 -0.52 -7.31 11.72
C THR A 336 -1.88 -6.80 11.24
N ILE A 337 -2.27 -7.07 10.00
CA ILE A 337 -3.58 -6.71 9.43
C ILE A 337 -4.72 -7.28 10.28
N ALA A 338 -4.63 -8.58 10.61
CA ALA A 338 -5.64 -9.21 11.46
C ALA A 338 -5.71 -8.60 12.86
N LYS A 339 -4.56 -8.32 13.50
CA LYS A 339 -4.50 -7.70 14.83
C LYS A 339 -5.09 -6.30 14.85
N ILE A 340 -4.82 -5.48 13.83
CA ILE A 340 -5.43 -4.15 13.66
C ILE A 340 -6.97 -4.26 13.62
N MET A 341 -7.50 -5.30 12.97
CA MET A 341 -8.94 -5.56 12.92
C MET A 341 -9.50 -6.27 14.17
N GLY A 342 -8.65 -6.56 15.16
CA GLY A 342 -9.02 -7.21 16.42
C GLY A 342 -9.19 -8.73 16.33
N TYR A 343 -8.54 -9.38 15.36
CA TYR A 343 -8.53 -10.82 15.17
C TYR A 343 -7.12 -11.40 15.32
N THR A 344 -7.03 -12.72 15.46
CA THR A 344 -5.77 -13.45 15.34
C THR A 344 -5.88 -14.34 14.11
N PHE A 345 -5.04 -14.12 13.11
CA PHE A 345 -5.05 -14.92 11.89
C PHE A 345 -4.45 -16.30 12.16
N THR A 346 -5.21 -17.34 11.83
CA THR A 346 -4.77 -18.73 11.91
C THR A 346 -5.10 -19.42 10.61
N ALA A 347 -4.17 -20.23 10.11
CA ALA A 347 -4.34 -21.02 8.90
C ALA A 347 -3.70 -22.41 9.08
N GLU A 348 -3.93 -23.31 8.12
CA GLU A 348 -3.28 -24.63 8.11
C GLU A 348 -1.77 -24.54 7.84
N HIS A 349 -1.35 -23.54 7.06
CA HIS A 349 0.07 -23.22 6.88
C HIS A 349 0.59 -22.34 8.03
N PRO A 350 1.92 -22.27 8.23
CA PRO A 350 2.52 -21.35 9.18
C PRO A 350 2.12 -19.89 8.91
N VAL A 351 1.99 -19.10 9.97
CA VAL A 351 1.75 -17.64 9.89
C VAL A 351 2.76 -16.97 10.83
N ALA A 352 3.53 -16.02 10.32
CA ALA A 352 4.47 -15.27 11.15
C ALA A 352 3.73 -14.34 12.13
N GLY A 353 4.36 -14.03 13.27
CA GLY A 353 3.83 -13.08 14.23
C GLY A 353 3.73 -11.66 13.66
N GLU A 354 2.90 -10.81 14.26
CA GLU A 354 2.75 -9.42 13.85
C GLU A 354 4.03 -8.60 14.06
N VAL A 355 4.10 -7.44 13.40
CA VAL A 355 4.96 -6.33 13.81
C VAL A 355 4.38 -5.74 15.10
N VAL A 356 4.90 -6.12 16.27
CA VAL A 356 4.35 -5.69 17.57
C VAL A 356 4.54 -4.19 17.79
N GLU A 357 5.67 -3.64 17.32
CA GLU A 357 6.10 -2.25 17.52
C GLU A 357 5.08 -1.23 17.02
N ILE A 358 4.35 -1.56 15.95
CA ILE A 358 3.38 -0.67 15.31
C ILE A 358 2.14 -0.44 16.20
N LEU A 359 1.80 -1.43 17.04
CA LEU A 359 0.64 -1.40 17.95
C LEU A 359 1.02 -1.04 19.39
N LYS A 360 2.32 -0.94 19.72
CA LYS A 360 2.78 -0.50 21.04
C LYS A 360 2.47 0.97 21.24
N LYS A 361 1.66 1.27 22.26
CA LYS A 361 1.23 2.62 22.63
C LYS A 361 2.37 3.48 23.15
#